data_AF-A0A3E0VQI5-F1
#
_entry.id   AF-A0A3E0VQI5-F1
#
_cell.length_a   1.000
_cell.length_b   1.000
_cell.length_c   1.000
_cell.angle_alpha   90.00
_cell.angle_beta   90.00
_cell.angle_gamma   90.00
#
_symmetry.space_group_name_H-M   'P 1'
#
loop_
_entity.id
_entity.type
_entity.pdbx_description
1 polymer ?
#
loop_
_entity_poly.entity_id
_entity_poly.type
_entity_poly.pdbx_seq_one_letter_code
_entity_poly.pdbx_strand_id
1 'polypeptide(L)'
;MAGPRTTKANFVDQLVEAVPESESTVVEHLDYFDELLLHLLMADLLRFATASFANGRTDISDRLLRFVDASLTGGDEYIQNAVKVSFVEHFSAWPGETPEFLDTWPLALRSALEAFR
;
A
#
# COMPACT_ATOMS: atom_id res chain seq x y z
N MET A 1 -21.29 6.98 -6.69
CA MET A 1 -20.38 8.10 -6.96
C MET A 1 -18.98 7.56 -6.78
N ALA A 2 -18.17 7.46 -7.83
CA ALA A 2 -16.76 7.17 -7.66
C ALA A 2 -16.14 8.33 -6.87
N GLY A 3 -15.42 8.04 -5.79
CA GLY A 3 -14.73 9.06 -5.00
C GLY A 3 -13.71 9.83 -5.86
N PRO A 4 -13.17 10.95 -5.35
CA PRO A 4 -12.15 11.70 -6.05
C PRO A 4 -10.94 10.80 -6.36
N ARG A 5 -10.40 10.90 -7.59
CA ARG A 5 -9.16 10.25 -8.02
C ARG A 5 -8.06 10.45 -6.96
N THR A 6 -7.37 9.38 -6.61
CA THR A 6 -6.21 9.43 -5.72
C THR A 6 -5.03 10.06 -6.45
N THR A 7 -4.40 11.04 -5.81
CA THR A 7 -3.25 11.82 -6.30
C THR A 7 -2.26 12.00 -5.15
N LYS A 8 -1.02 12.42 -5.42
CA LYS A 8 -0.05 12.70 -4.34
C LYS A 8 -0.61 13.66 -3.28
N ALA A 9 -1.40 14.65 -3.69
CA ALA A 9 -1.90 15.71 -2.80
C ALA A 9 -2.99 15.23 -1.82
N ASN A 10 -3.71 14.16 -2.12
CA ASN A 10 -4.80 13.64 -1.27
C ASN A 10 -4.57 12.21 -0.79
N PHE A 11 -3.44 11.60 -1.16
CA PHE A 11 -3.13 10.20 -0.85
C PHE A 11 -3.11 9.94 0.65
N VAL A 12 -2.41 10.77 1.42
CA VAL A 12 -2.26 10.60 2.87
C VAL A 12 -3.60 10.72 3.58
N ASP A 13 -4.39 11.74 3.26
CA ASP A 13 -5.70 11.94 3.87
C ASP A 13 -6.63 10.74 3.60
N GLN A 14 -6.67 10.26 2.36
CA GLN A 14 -7.47 9.09 1.99
C GLN A 14 -6.97 7.80 2.64
N LEU A 15 -5.65 7.65 2.78
CA LEU A 15 -5.03 6.50 3.44
C LEU A 15 -5.41 6.46 4.92
N VAL A 16 -5.23 7.57 5.64
CA VAL A 16 -5.52 7.64 7.09
C VAL A 16 -7.02 7.53 7.34
N GLU A 17 -7.88 8.05 6.46
CA GLU A 17 -9.32 7.82 6.53
C GLU A 17 -9.67 6.33 6.34
N ALA A 18 -9.07 5.67 5.34
CA ALA A 18 -9.33 4.27 5.03
C ALA A 18 -8.71 3.30 6.04
N VAL A 19 -7.57 3.66 6.64
CA VAL A 19 -6.74 2.85 7.55
C VAL A 19 -6.09 3.77 8.60
N PRO A 20 -6.83 4.22 9.64
CA PRO A 20 -6.29 5.11 10.68
C PRO A 20 -5.04 4.57 11.36
N GLU A 21 -4.92 3.24 11.47
CA GLU A 21 -3.77 2.56 12.08
C GLU A 21 -2.46 2.74 11.29
N SER A 22 -2.53 3.23 10.05
CA SER A 22 -1.35 3.58 9.25
C SER A 22 -0.80 4.97 9.57
N GLU A 23 -1.50 5.79 10.35
CA GLU A 23 -1.10 7.16 10.69
C GLU A 23 0.31 7.21 11.28
N SER A 24 0.66 6.28 12.18
CA SER A 24 2.01 6.23 12.75
C SER A 24 3.08 5.98 11.69
N THR A 25 2.81 5.12 10.71
CA THR A 25 3.73 4.87 9.59
C THR A 25 3.90 6.11 8.71
N VAL A 26 2.82 6.86 8.48
CA VAL A 26 2.89 8.12 7.73
C VAL A 26 3.68 9.19 8.48
N VAL A 27 3.43 9.34 9.79
CA VAL A 27 4.15 10.31 10.64
C VAL A 27 5.64 9.98 10.66
N GLU A 28 6.01 8.73 10.93
CA GLU A 28 7.40 8.30 10.93
C GLU A 28 8.09 8.56 9.58
N HIS A 29 7.38 8.32 8.46
CA HIS A 29 7.89 8.60 7.13
C HIS A 29 8.17 10.09 6.91
N LEU A 30 7.20 10.95 7.24
CA LEU A 30 7.34 12.39 7.07
C LEU A 30 8.43 12.97 7.99
N ASP A 31 8.51 12.50 9.24
CA ASP A 31 9.54 12.93 10.19
C ASP A 31 10.95 12.54 9.73
N TYR A 32 11.10 11.39 9.08
CA TYR A 32 12.40 10.92 8.61
C TYR A 32 12.85 11.61 7.30
N PHE A 33 11.93 11.86 6.37
CA PHE A 33 12.26 12.38 5.05
C PHE A 33 12.04 13.90 4.88
N ASP A 34 11.34 14.56 5.81
CA ASP A 34 10.91 15.98 5.74
C ASP A 34 10.00 16.29 4.53
N GLU A 35 9.62 15.27 3.76
CA GLU A 35 8.69 15.36 2.64
C GLU A 35 7.99 14.03 2.37
N LEU A 36 6.89 14.07 1.62
CA LEU A 36 6.21 12.85 1.18
C LEU A 36 6.94 12.22 -0.02
N LEU A 37 7.73 11.18 0.25
CA LEU A 37 8.35 10.32 -0.75
C LEU A 37 7.47 9.10 -1.02
N LEU A 38 6.47 9.29 -1.89
CA LEU A 38 5.41 8.29 -2.12
C LEU A 38 5.93 6.89 -2.44
N HIS A 39 6.97 6.77 -3.25
CA HIS A 39 7.58 5.46 -3.56
C HIS A 39 8.11 4.75 -2.32
N LEU A 40 8.76 5.50 -1.42
CA LEU A 40 9.28 4.94 -0.17
C LEU A 40 8.13 4.63 0.79
N LEU A 41 7.08 5.47 0.82
CA LEU A 41 5.88 5.21 1.61
C LEU A 41 5.18 3.92 1.14
N MET A 42 5.14 3.62 -0.15
CA MET A 42 4.57 2.35 -0.64
C MET A 42 5.31 1.14 -0.08
N ALA A 43 6.64 1.21 -0.02
CA ALA A 43 7.44 0.17 0.62
C ALA A 43 7.16 0.12 2.13
N ASP A 44 7.05 1.25 2.82
CA ASP A 44 6.64 1.30 4.23
C ASP A 44 5.28 0.65 4.48
N LEU A 45 4.30 0.91 3.60
CA LEU A 45 2.96 0.34 3.67
C LEU A 45 2.93 -1.16 3.41
N LEU A 46 3.75 -1.67 2.47
CA LEU A 46 3.91 -3.11 2.30
C LEU A 46 4.41 -3.75 3.59
N ARG A 47 5.43 -3.13 4.21
CA ARG A 47 6.00 -3.57 5.49
C ARG A 47 4.93 -3.62 6.59
N PHE A 48 4.13 -2.55 6.67
CA PHE A 48 3.06 -2.44 7.65
C PHE A 48 1.93 -3.46 7.40
N ALA A 49 1.55 -3.70 6.15
CA ALA A 49 0.53 -4.70 5.77
C ALA A 49 0.99 -6.11 6.18
N THR A 50 2.23 -6.47 5.81
CA THR A 50 2.86 -7.75 6.15
C THR A 50 2.93 -7.94 7.67
N ALA A 51 3.40 -6.93 8.41
CA ALA A 51 3.49 -6.98 9.86
C ALA A 51 2.10 -7.10 10.51
N SER A 52 1.10 -6.39 9.99
CA SER A 52 -0.27 -6.47 10.52
C SER A 52 -0.87 -7.85 10.31
N PHE A 53 -0.71 -8.43 9.11
CA PHE A 53 -1.12 -9.80 8.82
C PHE A 53 -0.43 -10.82 9.74
N ALA A 54 0.89 -10.75 9.87
CA ALA A 54 1.67 -11.67 10.70
C ALA A 54 1.29 -11.59 12.19
N ASN A 55 0.85 -10.44 12.68
CA ASN A 55 0.36 -10.24 14.05
C ASN A 55 -1.13 -10.57 14.23
N GLY A 56 -1.78 -11.17 13.23
CA GLY A 56 -3.19 -11.55 13.27
C GLY A 56 -4.17 -10.37 13.16
N ARG A 57 -3.69 -9.16 12.85
CA ARG A 57 -4.50 -7.95 12.59
C ARG A 57 -4.92 -7.93 11.12
N THR A 58 -5.61 -8.99 10.71
CA THR A 58 -5.95 -9.23 9.30
C THR A 58 -6.96 -8.21 8.76
N ASP A 59 -7.83 -7.68 9.61
CA ASP A 59 -8.77 -6.63 9.24
C ASP A 59 -8.05 -5.34 8.80
N ILE A 60 -6.97 -4.97 9.49
CA ILE A 60 -6.14 -3.81 9.16
C ILE A 60 -5.37 -4.06 7.86
N SER A 61 -4.72 -5.23 7.73
CA SER A 61 -4.00 -5.56 6.50
C SER A 61 -4.92 -5.58 5.29
N ASP A 62 -6.14 -6.12 5.44
CA ASP A 62 -7.10 -6.21 4.36
C ASP A 62 -7.64 -4.84 3.94
N ARG A 63 -7.89 -3.94 4.91
CA ARG A 63 -8.30 -2.55 4.59
C ARG A 63 -7.20 -1.83 3.81
N LEU A 64 -5.94 -1.99 4.22
CA LEU A 64 -4.82 -1.40 3.51
C LEU A 64 -4.65 -1.97 2.10
N LEU A 65 -4.70 -3.29 1.95
CA LEU A 65 -4.60 -3.92 0.63
C LEU A 65 -5.72 -3.46 -0.30
N ARG A 66 -6.96 -3.33 0.21
CA ARG A 66 -8.08 -2.76 -0.57
C ARG A 66 -7.84 -1.31 -0.98
N PHE A 67 -7.29 -0.49 -0.08
CA PHE A 67 -6.96 0.90 -0.39
C PHE A 67 -5.86 1.00 -1.47
N VAL A 68 -4.82 0.18 -1.37
CA VAL A 68 -3.71 0.13 -2.33
C VAL A 68 -4.18 -0.40 -3.69
N ASP A 69 -5.05 -1.40 -3.73
CA ASP A 69 -5.69 -1.90 -4.96
C ASP A 69 -6.57 -0.84 -5.64
N ALA A 70 -7.37 -0.10 -4.85
CA ALA A 70 -8.14 1.03 -5.34
C ALA A 70 -7.24 2.16 -5.87
N SER A 71 -6.09 2.40 -5.23
CA SER A 71 -5.08 3.37 -5.68
C SER A 71 -4.42 2.93 -7.00
N LEU A 72 -4.15 1.64 -7.18
CA LEU A 72 -3.60 1.07 -8.41
C LEU A 72 -4.56 1.22 -9.60
N THR A 73 -5.86 1.08 -9.37
CA THR A 73 -6.88 1.11 -10.42
C THR A 73 -7.46 2.49 -10.68
N GLY A 74 -7.56 3.33 -9.64
CA GLY A 74 -8.25 4.62 -9.66
C GLY A 74 -7.35 5.85 -9.46
N GLY A 75 -6.08 5.67 -9.10
CA GLY A 75 -5.13 6.77 -8.91
C GLY A 75 -4.68 7.42 -10.22
N ASP A 76 -4.01 8.57 -10.13
CA ASP A 76 -3.27 9.14 -11.26
C ASP A 76 -2.05 8.30 -11.65
N GLU A 77 -1.43 8.61 -12.79
CA GLU A 77 -0.28 7.84 -13.31
C GLU A 77 0.87 7.72 -12.31
N TYR A 78 1.09 8.76 -11.48
CA TYR A 78 2.13 8.76 -10.48
C TYR A 78 1.80 7.80 -9.33
N ILE A 79 0.57 7.83 -8.81
CA ILE A 79 0.10 6.87 -7.79
C ILE A 79 0.17 5.44 -8.33
N GLN A 80 -0.37 5.20 -9.53
CA GLN A 80 -0.39 3.86 -10.12
C GLN A 80 1.03 3.31 -10.31
N ASN A 81 1.96 4.15 -10.78
CA ASN A 81 3.35 3.77 -10.93
C ASN A 81 4.00 3.45 -9.58
N ALA A 82 3.81 4.29 -8.55
CA ALA A 82 4.34 4.04 -7.22
C ALA A 82 3.84 2.73 -6.61
N VAL A 83 2.54 2.42 -6.75
CA VAL A 83 2.00 1.13 -6.30
C VAL A 83 2.63 -0.03 -7.07
N LYS A 84 2.73 0.04 -8.40
CA LYS A 84 3.31 -1.04 -9.21
C LYS A 84 4.76 -1.34 -8.82
N VAL A 85 5.63 -0.34 -8.80
CA VAL A 85 7.08 -0.56 -8.68
C VAL A 85 7.56 -0.62 -7.22
N SER A 86 6.83 -0.01 -6.30
CA SER A 86 7.29 0.12 -4.90
C SER A 86 6.42 -0.61 -3.88
N PHE A 87 5.29 -1.18 -4.30
CA PHE A 87 4.51 -2.11 -3.48
C PHE A 87 4.46 -3.50 -4.13
N VAL A 88 3.99 -3.58 -5.37
CA VAL A 88 3.74 -4.87 -6.04
C VAL A 88 5.04 -5.57 -6.43
N GLU A 89 5.89 -4.92 -7.24
CA GLU A 89 7.18 -5.48 -7.66
C GLU A 89 8.11 -5.76 -6.46
N HIS A 90 7.97 -4.96 -5.41
CA HIS A 90 8.76 -5.09 -4.18
C HIS A 90 8.35 -6.28 -3.30
N PHE A 91 7.27 -6.99 -3.64
CA PHE A 91 6.86 -8.18 -2.90
C PHE A 91 7.90 -9.31 -3.00
N SER A 92 8.12 -9.97 -1.88
CA SER A 92 9.21 -10.90 -1.57
C SER A 92 10.59 -10.26 -1.36
N ALA A 93 10.67 -8.94 -1.15
CA ALA A 93 11.93 -8.28 -0.81
C ALA A 93 12.33 -8.51 0.66
N TRP A 94 11.36 -8.74 1.56
CA TRP A 94 11.61 -8.81 3.01
C TRP A 94 11.08 -10.09 3.67
N PRO A 95 11.66 -10.51 4.81
CA PRO A 95 11.14 -11.63 5.59
C PRO A 95 9.69 -11.38 6.04
N GLY A 96 8.85 -12.42 5.96
CA GLY A 96 7.45 -12.38 6.40
C GLY A 96 6.43 -12.15 5.27
N GLU A 97 6.88 -11.84 4.06
CA GLU A 97 6.05 -11.77 2.86
C GLU A 97 5.74 -13.19 2.33
N THR A 98 4.86 -13.90 3.03
CA THR A 98 4.58 -15.32 2.79
C THR A 98 3.53 -15.55 1.69
N PRO A 99 3.44 -16.78 1.12
CA PRO A 99 2.36 -17.14 0.22
C PRO A 99 0.96 -16.93 0.82
N GLU A 100 0.78 -17.16 2.12
CA GLU A 100 -0.51 -16.96 2.81
C GLU A 100 -0.90 -15.48 2.87
N PHE A 101 0.08 -14.58 2.98
CA PHE A 101 -0.19 -13.15 2.87
C PHE A 101 -0.50 -12.76 1.42
N LEU A 102 0.21 -13.32 0.43
CA LEU A 102 -0.12 -13.09 -0.98
C LEU A 102 -1.55 -13.57 -1.31
N ASP A 103 -2.02 -14.63 -0.66
CA ASP A 103 -3.37 -15.16 -0.84
C ASP A 103 -4.48 -14.22 -0.36
N THR A 104 -4.16 -13.16 0.39
CA THR A 104 -5.14 -12.11 0.77
C THR A 104 -5.18 -10.95 -0.21
N TRP A 105 -4.23 -10.86 -1.16
CA TRP A 105 -4.15 -9.70 -2.05
C TRP A 105 -5.39 -9.56 -2.93
N PRO A 106 -5.93 -8.35 -3.10
CA PRO A 106 -6.95 -8.08 -4.11
C PRO A 106 -6.50 -8.42 -5.54
N LEU A 107 -7.48 -8.61 -6.43
CA LEU A 107 -7.24 -9.12 -7.79
C LEU A 107 -6.29 -8.24 -8.61
N ALA A 108 -6.45 -6.90 -8.59
CA ALA A 108 -5.62 -6.06 -9.45
C ALA A 108 -4.15 -6.06 -8.99
N LEU A 109 -3.91 -6.08 -7.67
CA LEU A 109 -2.56 -6.26 -7.12
C LEU A 109 -1.95 -7.62 -7.49
N ARG A 110 -2.71 -8.72 -7.41
CA ARG A 110 -2.22 -10.04 -7.83
C ARG A 110 -1.89 -10.09 -9.32
N SER A 111 -2.81 -9.61 -10.17
CA SER A 111 -2.57 -9.56 -11.62
C SER A 111 -1.39 -8.67 -11.99
N ALA A 112 -1.18 -7.56 -11.26
CA ALA A 112 -0.01 -6.72 -11.44
C ALA A 112 1.29 -7.44 -11.05
N LEU A 113 1.28 -8.24 -9.98
CA LEU A 113 2.45 -9.03 -9.57
C LEU A 113 2.81 -10.08 -10.62
N GLU A 114 1.82 -10.79 -11.17
CA GLU A 114 2.02 -11.78 -12.23
C GLU A 114 2.65 -11.15 -13.49
N ALA A 115 2.33 -9.89 -13.80
CA ALA A 115 2.91 -9.18 -14.95
C ALA A 115 4.40 -8.85 -14.79
N PHE A 116 4.95 -8.93 -13.58
CA PHE A 116 6.39 -8.76 -13.30
C PHE A 116 7.19 -10.07 -13.26
N ARG A 117 6.52 -11.23 -13.37
CA ARG A 117 7.14 -12.56 -13.20
C ARG A 117 7.32 -13.31 -14.51
#